data_AF-A0A8T4TB97-F1
#
_entry.id   AF-A0A8T4TB97-F1
#
_cell.length_a   1.000
_cell.length_b   1.000
_cell.length_c   1.000
_cell.angle_alpha   90.00
_cell.angle_beta   90.00
_cell.angle_gamma   90.00
#
_symmetry.space_group_name_H-M   'P 1'
#
loop_
_entity.id
_entity.type
_entity.pdbx_description
1 polymer ?
#
loop_
_entity_poly.entity_id
_entity_poly.type
_entity_poly.pdbx_seq_one_letter_code
_entity_poly.pdbx_strand_id
1 'polypeptide(L)' 'MATKTISITEEAYERLASKKKEKESFSDVINRITNKVDIMSIAGILTEKEAEKLEENIKDLRKGYNKHLEKIRKEITG' A
#
# COMPACT_ATOMS: atom_id res chain seq x y z
N MET A 1 -18.84 2.25 20.86
CA MET A 1 -18.44 2.95 19.63
C MET A 1 -19.68 3.20 18.80
N ALA A 2 -19.83 4.40 18.23
CA ALA A 2 -20.90 4.63 17.26
C ALA A 2 -20.61 3.84 16.00
N THR A 3 -21.58 3.10 15.49
CA THR A 3 -21.47 2.38 14.22
C THR A 3 -22.17 3.16 13.13
N LYS A 4 -21.65 3.07 11.90
CA LYS A 4 -22.31 3.57 10.69
C LYS A 4 -22.36 2.43 9.69
N THR A 5 -23.51 2.29 9.02
CA THR A 5 -23.69 1.30 7.95
C THR A 5 -23.42 1.98 6.62
N ILE A 6 -22.59 1.34 5.78
CA ILE A 6 -22.33 1.77 4.41
C ILE A 6 -22.63 0.61 3.47
N SER A 7 -23.19 0.91 2.31
CA SER A 7 -23.31 -0.07 1.22
C SER A 7 -22.06 -0.02 0.37
N ILE A 8 -21.50 -1.17 0.05
CA ILE A 8 -20.34 -1.33 -0.84
C ILE A 8 -20.68 -2.34 -1.94
N THR A 9 -19.92 -2.31 -3.03
CA THR A 9 -20.04 -3.35 -4.06
C THR A 9 -19.55 -4.70 -3.52
N GLU A 10 -20.05 -5.79 -4.11
CA GLU A 10 -19.61 -7.15 -3.75
C GLU A 10 -18.09 -7.31 -3.92
N GLU A 11 -17.55 -6.80 -5.03
CA GLU A 11 -16.10 -6.79 -5.27
C GLU A 11 -15.33 -6.08 -4.14
N ALA A 12 -15.83 -4.95 -3.64
CA ALA A 12 -15.19 -4.24 -2.53
C ALA A 12 -15.23 -5.05 -1.23
N TYR A 13 -16.33 -5.76 -0.97
CA TYR A 13 -16.46 -6.67 0.17
C TYR A 13 -15.44 -7.82 0.09
N GLU A 14 -15.34 -8.50 -1.04
CA GLU A 14 -14.38 -9.60 -1.25
C GLU A 14 -12.93 -9.13 -1.09
N ARG A 15 -12.62 -7.93 -1.58
CA ARG A 15 -11.30 -7.29 -1.41
C ARG A 15 -10.98 -6.99 0.05
N LEU A 16 -11.97 -6.63 0.86
CA LEU A 16 -11.79 -6.47 2.31
C LEU A 16 -11.64 -7.83 3.01
N ALA A 17 -12.46 -8.81 2.65
CA ALA A 17 -12.47 -10.15 3.24
C ALA A 17 -11.13 -10.87 3.01
N SER A 18 -10.59 -10.81 1.79
CA SER A 18 -9.27 -11.38 1.45
C SER A 18 -8.10 -10.74 2.21
N LYS A 19 -8.25 -9.50 2.70
CA LYS A 19 -7.23 -8.78 3.48
C LYS A 19 -7.36 -8.97 4.98
N LYS A 20 -8.44 -9.59 5.46
CA LYS A 20 -8.77 -9.77 6.87
C LYS A 20 -7.90 -10.86 7.49
N LYS A 21 -7.23 -10.54 8.60
CA LYS A 21 -6.47 -11.52 9.39
C LYS A 21 -7.38 -12.29 10.35
N GLU A 22 -6.88 -13.40 10.89
CA GLU A 22 -7.59 -14.14 11.94
C GLU A 22 -7.91 -13.22 13.12
N LYS A 23 -9.15 -13.28 13.60
CA LYS A 23 -9.69 -12.46 14.71
C LYS A 23 -9.76 -10.94 14.46
N GLU A 24 -9.43 -10.44 13.27
CA GLU A 24 -9.57 -9.02 12.89
C GLU A 24 -11.02 -8.69 12.49
N SER A 25 -11.57 -7.52 12.85
CA SER A 25 -12.87 -7.05 12.36
C SER A 25 -12.76 -6.29 11.03
N PHE A 26 -13.86 -6.12 10.29
CA PHE A 26 -13.83 -5.29 9.07
C PHE A 26 -13.48 -3.83 9.35
N SER A 27 -13.88 -3.30 10.50
CA SER A 27 -13.48 -1.95 10.94
C SER A 27 -11.97 -1.86 11.16
N ASP A 28 -11.34 -2.90 11.70
CA ASP A 28 -9.88 -2.94 11.88
C ASP A 28 -9.14 -3.03 10.54
N VAL A 29 -9.66 -3.83 9.59
CA VAL A 29 -9.11 -3.92 8.23
C VAL A 29 -9.14 -2.55 7.55
N ILE A 30 -10.29 -1.87 7.60
CA ILE A 30 -10.46 -0.53 7.02
C ILE A 30 -9.45 0.42 7.68
N ASN A 31 -9.47 0.50 9.01
CA ASN A 31 -8.57 1.38 9.75
C ASN A 31 -7.10 1.11 9.45
N ARG A 32 -6.68 -0.16 9.36
CA ARG A 32 -5.29 -0.55 9.04
C ARG A 32 -4.89 -0.14 7.62
N ILE A 33 -5.77 -0.33 6.64
CA ILE A 33 -5.48 0.02 5.24
C ILE A 33 -5.51 1.54 5.04
N THR A 34 -6.43 2.23 5.70
CA THR A 34 -6.60 3.68 5.59
C THR A 34 -5.76 4.44 6.59
N ASN A 35 -5.02 3.75 7.48
CA ASN A 35 -4.17 4.41 8.46
C ASN A 35 -3.12 5.19 7.69
N LYS A 36 -3.22 6.52 7.73
CA LYS A 36 -2.12 7.36 7.28
C LYS A 36 -1.02 7.16 8.31
N VAL A 37 0.04 6.46 7.92
CA VAL A 37 1.28 6.51 8.69
C VAL A 37 1.67 7.98 8.75
N ASP A 38 1.74 8.52 9.96
CA ASP A 38 2.27 9.87 10.14
C ASP A 38 3.76 9.81 9.81
N ILE A 39 4.11 10.08 8.55
CA ILE A 39 5.49 10.04 8.07
C ILE A 39 6.37 11.00 8.88
N MET A 40 5.78 12.07 9.44
CA MET A 40 6.50 12.98 10.32
C MET A 40 6.90 12.36 11.66
N SER A 41 6.20 11.32 12.13
CA SER A 41 6.63 10.57 13.34
C SER A 41 7.95 9.80 13.15
N ILE A 42 8.38 9.63 11.89
CA ILE A 42 9.61 8.92 11.50
C ILE A 42 10.73 9.93 11.15
N ALA A 43 10.43 11.24 11.20
CA ALA A 43 11.39 12.29 10.88
C ALA A 43 12.56 12.29 11.89
N GLY A 44 13.79 12.27 11.37
CA GLY A 44 15.01 12.27 12.19
C GLY A 44 15.55 10.89 12.58
N ILE A 45 14.93 9.79 12.15
CA ILE A 45 15.43 8.43 12.41
C ILE A 45 16.65 8.09 11.54
N LEU A 46 16.70 8.61 10.31
CA LEU A 46 17.80 8.35 9.37
C LEU A 46 18.78 9.52 9.35
N THR A 47 20.07 9.20 9.27
CA THR A 47 21.09 10.18 8.87
C THR A 47 20.89 10.58 7.41
N GLU A 48 21.42 11.75 7.01
CA GLU A 48 21.32 12.25 5.64
C GLU A 48 21.83 11.23 4.61
N LYS A 49 22.96 10.57 4.90
CA LYS A 49 23.52 9.51 4.03
C LYS A 49 22.62 8.28 3.92
N GLU A 50 21.99 7.87 5.01
CA GLU A 50 21.05 6.74 5.00
C GLU A 50 19.77 7.09 4.24
N ALA A 51 19.31 8.34 4.36
CA ALA A 51 18.16 8.85 3.62
C ALA A 51 18.44 8.91 2.11
N GLU A 52 19.60 9.43 1.70
CA GLU A 52 20.03 9.44 0.29
C GLU A 52 20.09 8.02 -0.30
N LYS A 53 20.68 7.08 0.43
CA LYS A 53 20.78 5.68 0.01
C LYS A 53 19.39 5.02 -0.11
N LEU A 54 18.49 5.32 0.82
CA LEU A 54 17.11 4.85 0.76
C LEU A 54 16.39 5.41 -0.48
N GLU A 55 16.57 6.70 -0.77
CA GLU A 55 15.97 7.35 -1.93
C GLU A 55 16.47 6.74 -3.25
N GLU A 56 17.78 6.47 -3.36
CA GLU A 56 18.38 5.82 -4.53
C GLU A 56 17.79 4.42 -4.75
N ASN A 57 17.72 3.60 -3.70
CA ASN A 57 17.13 2.26 -3.77
C ASN A 57 15.65 2.30 -4.22
N ILE A 58 14.87 3.25 -3.69
CA ILE A 58 13.46 3.42 -4.09
C ILE A 58 13.37 3.83 -5.57
N LYS A 59 14.23 4.74 -6.04
CA LYS A 59 14.28 5.14 -7.46
C LYS A 59 14.57 3.94 -8.36
N ASP A 60 15.52 3.10 -7.98
CA ASP A 60 15.91 1.94 -8.78
C ASP A 60 14.83 0.86 -8.81
N LEU A 61 14.18 0.60 -7.67
CA LEU A 61 13.00 -0.28 -7.62
C LEU A 61 11.88 0.21 -8.54
N ARG A 62 11.56 1.51 -8.52
CA ARG A 62 10.53 2.11 -9.39
C ARG A 62 10.90 1.99 -10.86
N LYS A 63 12.16 2.25 -11.23
CA LYS A 63 12.66 2.07 -12.60
C LYS A 63 12.53 0.62 -13.05
N GLY A 64 12.93 -0.34 -12.19
CA GLY A 64 12.82 -1.76 -12.47
C GLY A 64 11.37 -2.20 -12.68
N TYR A 65 10.47 -1.77 -11.78
CA TYR A 65 9.05 -2.06 -11.88
C TYR A 65 8.42 -1.50 -13.15
N ASN A 66 8.69 -0.24 -13.50
CA ASN A 66 8.20 0.37 -14.73
C ASN A 66 8.73 -0.36 -15.98
N LYS A 67 10.02 -0.72 -16.01
CA LYS A 67 10.58 -1.51 -17.12
C LYS A 67 9.91 -2.88 -17.25
N HIS A 68 9.58 -3.53 -16.13
CA HIS A 68 8.90 -4.81 -16.13
C HIS A 68 7.46 -4.68 -16.65
N LEU A 69 6.71 -3.69 -16.19
CA LEU A 69 5.36 -3.42 -16.69
C LEU A 69 5.35 -3.08 -18.19
N GLU A 70 6.32 -2.31 -18.68
CA GLU A 70 6.45 -2.01 -20.11
C GLU A 70 6.74 -3.28 -20.95
N LYS A 71 7.47 -4.26 -20.41
CA LYS A 71 7.67 -5.55 -21.07
C LYS A 71 6.36 -6.34 -21.14
N ILE A 72 5.66 -6.50 -20.01
CA ILE A 72 4.38 -7.21 -19.94
C ILE A 72 3.36 -6.56 -20.89
N ARG A 73 3.31 -5.22 -20.91
CA ARG A 73 2.42 -4.47 -21.80
C ARG A 73 2.68 -4.84 -23.26
N LYS A 74 3.95 -4.85 -23.70
CA LYS A 74 4.32 -5.23 -25.07
C LYS A 74 3.94 -6.67 -25.42
N GLU A 75 4.06 -7.60 -24.48
CA GLU A 75 3.70 -9.01 -24.66
C GLU A 75 2.18 -9.25 -24.75
N ILE A 76 1.36 -8.38 -24.14
CA ILE A 76 -0.11 -8.49 -24.16
C ILE A 76 -0.71 -7.76 -25.38
N THR A 77 -0.09 -6.69 -25.87
CA THR A 77 -0.60 -5.88 -26.98
C THR A 77 0.02 -6.19 -28.35
N GLY A 78 1.03 -7.07 -28.41
CA GLY A 78 1.65 -7.55 -29.65
C GLY A 78 1.11 -8.91 -30.05
#